data_AF-A0A8H4BQS2-F1
#
_entry.id   AF-A0A8H4BQS2-F1
#
_cell.length_a   1.000
_cell.length_b   1.000
_cell.length_c   1.000
_cell.angle_alpha   90.00
_cell.angle_beta   90.00
_cell.angle_gamma   90.00
#
_symmetry.space_group_name_H-M   'P 1'
#
loop_
_entity.id
_entity.type
_entity.pdbx_description
1 polymer ?
#
loop_
_entity_poly.entity_id
_entity_poly.type
_entity_poly.pdbx_seq_one_letter_code
_entity_poly.pdbx_strand_id
1 'polypeptide(L)'
;MSELTSEKIAKALKGAGLSSKQRIEKAQEAWSNDAIFFPNKDDFLFDWICSAFAKPNMKKLDDCCLLQLSYWTLLTDLLQHYAEKARLDPKRNVPTVHANIVLSVSTLLQQLDKTHLDKTQQRIEFYTAVHACLEILFSETFALSYRPAFEHVSTAVDQVLATMTTQIDQCNKKESDAEESNALHQLALTAQVLLKKYDSQLVLAANQKKVTSEKIVATFDSQLT
;
A
#
# COMPACT_ATOMS: atom_id res chain seq x y z
N MET A 1 -30.07 -16.52 13.68
CA MET A 1 -28.85 -15.70 13.49
C MET A 1 -27.68 -16.65 13.44
N SER A 2 -26.91 -16.67 12.35
CA SER A 2 -25.73 -17.54 12.24
C SER A 2 -24.67 -17.03 13.22
N GLU A 3 -24.40 -17.75 14.30
CA GLU A 3 -23.26 -17.46 15.20
C GLU A 3 -21.97 -17.43 14.37
N LEU A 4 -21.43 -16.24 14.18
CA LEU A 4 -20.15 -16.01 13.52
C LEU A 4 -19.05 -16.39 14.51
N THR A 5 -18.49 -17.60 14.37
CA THR A 5 -17.40 -18.07 15.22
C THR A 5 -16.05 -17.74 14.59
N SER A 6 -15.01 -17.61 15.41
CA SER A 6 -13.62 -17.41 14.94
C SER A 6 -13.17 -18.48 13.95
N GLU A 7 -13.60 -19.73 14.13
CA GLU A 7 -13.33 -20.82 13.19
C GLU A 7 -13.98 -20.60 11.81
N LYS A 8 -15.24 -20.14 11.78
CA LYS A 8 -15.93 -19.83 10.51
C LYS A 8 -15.26 -18.68 9.78
N ILE A 9 -14.82 -17.65 10.50
CA ILE A 9 -14.07 -16.52 9.94
C ILE A 9 -12.74 -17.01 9.37
N ALA A 10 -11.96 -17.77 10.14
CA ALA A 10 -10.67 -18.28 9.70
C ALA A 10 -10.78 -19.18 8.47
N LYS A 11 -11.79 -20.06 8.44
CA LYS A 11 -12.11 -20.91 7.27
C LYS A 11 -12.53 -20.07 6.07
N ALA A 12 -13.33 -19.04 6.25
CA ALA A 12 -13.77 -18.17 5.16
C ALA A 12 -12.60 -17.37 4.54
N LEU A 13 -11.69 -16.87 5.37
CA LEU A 13 -10.55 -16.06 4.93
C LEU A 13 -9.44 -16.89 4.26
N LYS A 14 -9.20 -18.12 4.73
CA LYS A 14 -8.19 -19.05 4.17
C LYS A 14 -8.74 -19.99 3.09
N GLY A 15 -10.05 -20.19 3.02
CA GLY A 15 -10.70 -21.15 2.14
C GLY A 15 -10.86 -20.67 0.70
N ALA A 16 -11.01 -21.63 -0.22
CA ALA A 16 -11.47 -21.38 -1.58
C ALA A 16 -13.00 -21.31 -1.60
N GLY A 17 -13.59 -20.28 -2.21
CA GLY A 17 -15.05 -20.20 -2.38
C GLY A 17 -15.64 -18.80 -2.18
N LEU A 18 -14.89 -17.87 -1.60
CA LEU A 18 -15.28 -16.46 -1.52
C LEU A 18 -14.48 -15.63 -2.53
N SER A 19 -15.14 -14.64 -3.12
CA SER A 19 -14.45 -13.59 -3.86
C SER A 19 -13.62 -12.71 -2.92
N SER A 20 -12.66 -11.99 -3.46
CA SER A 20 -11.84 -11.01 -2.75
C SER A 20 -12.72 -10.02 -1.99
N LYS A 21 -13.79 -9.52 -2.63
CA LYS A 21 -14.77 -8.62 -2.00
C LYS A 21 -15.45 -9.25 -0.77
N GLN A 22 -15.93 -10.48 -0.89
CA GLN A 22 -16.58 -11.18 0.22
C GLN A 22 -15.59 -11.50 1.36
N ARG A 23 -14.32 -11.76 1.03
CA ARG A 23 -13.29 -12.00 2.06
C ARG A 23 -12.98 -10.74 2.84
N ILE A 24 -12.79 -9.60 2.17
CA ILE A 24 -12.50 -8.35 2.87
C ILE A 24 -13.68 -7.87 3.73
N GLU A 25 -14.92 -8.05 3.27
CA GLU A 25 -16.12 -7.79 4.08
C GLU A 25 -16.12 -8.62 5.38
N LYS A 26 -15.79 -9.91 5.31
CA LYS A 26 -15.68 -10.77 6.50
C LYS A 26 -14.52 -10.39 7.42
N ALA A 27 -13.39 -9.97 6.85
CA ALA A 27 -12.26 -9.52 7.64
C ALA A 27 -12.57 -8.21 8.38
N GLN A 28 -13.26 -7.28 7.73
CA GLN A 28 -13.72 -6.03 8.35
C GLN A 28 -14.81 -6.27 9.41
N GLU A 29 -15.74 -7.20 9.17
CA GLU A 29 -16.72 -7.64 10.17
C GLU A 29 -16.01 -8.22 11.41
N ALA A 30 -15.01 -9.07 11.21
CA ALA A 30 -14.21 -9.61 12.31
C ALA A 30 -13.44 -8.51 13.06
N TRP A 31 -12.85 -7.56 12.32
CA TRP A 31 -12.06 -6.47 12.89
C TRP A 31 -12.91 -5.55 13.78
N SER A 32 -14.04 -5.08 13.25
CA SER A 32 -14.93 -4.10 13.89
C SER A 32 -15.82 -4.67 15.00
N ASN A 33 -15.98 -6.00 15.08
CA ASN A 33 -16.87 -6.62 16.04
C ASN A 33 -16.11 -7.19 17.25
N ASP A 34 -16.15 -6.46 18.36
CA ASP A 34 -15.55 -6.88 19.63
C ASP A 34 -16.37 -7.94 20.39
N ALA A 35 -17.62 -8.21 19.97
CA ALA A 35 -18.43 -9.27 20.57
C ALA A 35 -18.00 -10.67 20.11
N ILE A 36 -17.19 -10.77 19.05
CA ILE A 36 -16.70 -12.05 18.54
C ILE A 36 -15.43 -12.43 19.28
N PHE A 37 -15.49 -13.54 20.03
CA PHE A 37 -14.29 -14.11 20.63
C PHE A 37 -13.39 -14.73 19.55
N PHE A 38 -12.32 -14.01 19.20
CA PHE A 38 -11.29 -14.45 18.27
C PHE A 38 -9.91 -14.31 18.93
N PRO A 39 -9.35 -15.41 19.47
CA PRO A 39 -8.00 -15.42 20.02
C PRO A 39 -6.98 -14.93 18.99
N ASN A 40 -6.12 -13.98 19.38
CA ASN A 40 -5.11 -13.37 18.51
C ASN A 40 -5.70 -12.80 17.19
N LYS A 41 -6.92 -12.22 17.26
CA LYS A 41 -7.63 -11.58 16.14
C LYS A 41 -6.70 -10.72 15.29
N ASP A 42 -5.99 -9.82 15.95
CA ASP A 42 -5.14 -8.81 15.33
C ASP A 42 -4.05 -9.47 14.48
N ASP A 43 -3.30 -10.42 15.07
CA ASP A 43 -2.18 -11.11 14.41
C ASP A 43 -2.68 -11.96 13.24
N PHE A 44 -3.81 -12.66 13.43
CA PHE A 44 -4.41 -13.46 12.36
C PHE A 44 -4.82 -12.61 11.16
N LEU A 45 -5.51 -11.49 11.40
CA LEU A 45 -5.96 -10.60 10.34
C LEU A 45 -4.79 -9.91 9.65
N PHE A 46 -3.75 -9.54 10.40
CA PHE A 46 -2.53 -8.95 9.88
C PHE A 46 -1.75 -9.91 8.97
N ASP A 47 -1.56 -11.15 9.39
CA ASP A 47 -0.90 -12.18 8.57
C ASP A 47 -1.70 -12.48 7.30
N TRP A 48 -3.03 -12.54 7.43
CA TRP A 48 -3.92 -12.77 6.30
C TRP A 48 -3.87 -11.63 5.28
N ILE A 49 -3.96 -10.38 5.71
CA ILE A 49 -3.92 -9.23 4.81
C ILE A 49 -2.53 -9.14 4.14
N CYS A 50 -1.44 -9.35 4.87
CA CYS A 50 -0.10 -9.43 4.28
C CYS A 50 0.00 -10.54 3.22
N SER A 51 -0.57 -11.72 3.49
CA SER A 51 -0.59 -12.82 2.52
C SER A 51 -1.37 -12.46 1.25
N ALA A 52 -2.46 -11.71 1.36
CA ALA A 52 -3.22 -11.22 0.21
C ALA A 52 -2.40 -10.24 -0.65
N PHE A 53 -1.66 -9.32 -0.03
CA PHE A 53 -0.78 -8.38 -0.73
C PHE A 53 0.47 -9.04 -1.32
N ALA A 54 0.96 -10.13 -0.73
CA ALA A 54 2.12 -10.86 -1.23
C ALA A 54 1.83 -11.63 -2.53
N LYS A 55 0.57 -12.04 -2.76
CA LYS A 55 0.16 -12.84 -3.93
C LYS A 55 -1.14 -12.29 -4.54
N PRO A 56 -1.13 -11.06 -5.08
CA PRO A 56 -2.31 -10.45 -5.67
C PRO A 56 -2.73 -11.21 -6.94
N ASN A 57 -4.04 -11.41 -7.12
CA ASN A 57 -4.57 -12.06 -8.31
C ASN A 57 -4.65 -11.10 -9.51
N MET A 58 -3.51 -10.85 -10.14
CA MET A 58 -3.43 -9.94 -11.30
C MET A 58 -4.13 -10.46 -12.57
N LYS A 59 -4.58 -11.73 -12.59
CA LYS A 59 -5.30 -12.30 -13.76
C LYS A 59 -6.78 -11.90 -13.82
N LYS A 60 -7.37 -11.52 -12.67
CA LYS A 60 -8.76 -11.07 -12.57
C LYS A 60 -8.77 -9.77 -11.78
N LEU A 61 -8.67 -8.64 -12.49
CA LEU A 61 -8.52 -7.32 -11.87
C LEU A 61 -9.67 -6.97 -10.90
N ASP A 62 -10.90 -7.35 -11.23
CA ASP A 62 -12.07 -7.13 -10.35
C ASP A 62 -11.96 -7.88 -9.01
N ASP A 63 -11.19 -8.98 -8.98
CA ASP A 63 -10.94 -9.80 -7.79
C ASP A 63 -9.55 -9.55 -7.20
N CYS A 64 -8.80 -8.57 -7.72
CA CYS A 64 -7.46 -8.25 -7.24
C CYS A 64 -7.56 -7.40 -5.97
N CYS A 65 -6.94 -7.86 -4.88
CA CYS A 65 -6.90 -7.14 -3.60
C CYS A 65 -6.30 -5.73 -3.72
N LEU A 66 -5.32 -5.53 -4.60
CA LEU A 66 -4.67 -4.22 -4.76
C LEU A 66 -5.62 -3.16 -5.32
N LEU A 67 -6.61 -3.56 -6.12
CA LEU A 67 -7.59 -2.68 -6.74
C LEU A 67 -8.89 -2.57 -5.93
N GLN A 68 -8.86 -2.97 -4.66
CA GLN A 68 -9.99 -2.84 -3.75
C GLN A 68 -9.58 -1.98 -2.56
N LEU A 69 -10.18 -0.80 -2.44
CA LEU A 69 -9.84 0.19 -1.40
C LEU A 69 -9.92 -0.40 0.02
N SER A 70 -10.93 -1.24 0.29
CA SER A 70 -11.13 -1.89 1.59
C SER A 70 -9.93 -2.70 2.08
N TYR A 71 -9.13 -3.27 1.16
CA TYR A 71 -7.90 -3.99 1.52
C TYR A 71 -6.83 -3.04 2.07
N TRP A 72 -6.66 -1.87 1.44
CA TRP A 72 -5.73 -0.84 1.90
C TRP A 72 -6.19 -0.21 3.21
N THR A 73 -7.50 0.04 3.35
CA THR A 73 -8.09 0.54 4.61
C THR A 73 -7.81 -0.42 5.76
N LEU A 74 -8.15 -1.71 5.62
CA LEU A 74 -7.93 -2.68 6.70
C LEU A 74 -6.44 -2.86 7.04
N LEU A 75 -5.56 -2.89 6.03
CA LEU A 75 -4.12 -2.93 6.27
C LEU A 75 -3.67 -1.71 7.08
N THR A 76 -4.16 -0.53 6.74
CA THR A 76 -3.82 0.73 7.42
C THR A 76 -4.32 0.72 8.86
N ASP A 77 -5.58 0.33 9.09
CA ASP A 77 -6.17 0.24 10.44
C ASP A 77 -5.37 -0.71 11.35
N LEU A 78 -4.97 -1.88 10.83
CA LEU A 78 -4.14 -2.83 11.58
C LEU A 78 -2.75 -2.26 11.87
N LEU A 79 -2.10 -1.62 10.89
CA LEU A 79 -0.80 -0.96 11.10
C LEU A 79 -0.88 0.14 12.16
N GLN A 80 -1.93 0.97 12.12
CA GLN A 80 -2.17 2.02 13.12
C GLN A 80 -2.39 1.42 14.52
N HIS A 81 -3.17 0.34 14.61
CA HIS A 81 -3.41 -0.36 15.87
C HIS A 81 -2.11 -0.87 16.51
N TYR A 82 -1.21 -1.46 15.72
CA TYR A 82 0.09 -1.89 16.23
C TYR A 82 1.01 -0.71 16.56
N ALA A 83 0.98 0.37 15.77
CA ALA A 83 1.72 1.59 16.09
C ALA A 83 1.29 2.18 17.43
N GLU A 84 -0.01 2.25 17.67
CA GLU A 84 -0.59 2.75 18.91
C GLU A 84 -0.27 1.84 20.10
N LYS A 85 -0.35 0.52 19.93
CA LYS A 85 0.07 -0.44 20.95
C LYS A 85 1.54 -0.29 21.33
N ALA A 86 2.42 -0.10 20.35
CA ALA A 86 3.86 0.12 20.60
C ALA A 86 4.13 1.47 21.26
N ARG A 87 3.33 2.50 20.95
CA ARG A 87 3.39 3.81 21.60
C ARG A 87 3.01 3.72 23.09
N LEU A 88 1.98 2.94 23.42
CA LEU A 88 1.51 2.75 24.79
C LEU A 88 2.41 1.82 25.62
N ASP A 89 3.00 0.82 24.98
CA ASP A 89 3.93 -0.12 25.60
C ASP A 89 5.15 -0.36 24.69
N PRO A 90 6.24 0.40 24.88
CA PRO A 90 7.45 0.30 24.04
C PRO A 90 8.14 -1.06 24.04
N LYS A 91 7.78 -1.96 24.97
CA LYS A 91 8.29 -3.35 24.99
C LYS A 91 7.52 -4.27 24.05
N ARG A 92 6.37 -3.86 23.54
CA ARG A 92 5.60 -4.63 22.55
C ARG A 92 6.22 -4.46 21.18
N ASN A 93 6.53 -5.59 20.55
CA ASN A 93 7.01 -5.61 19.18
C ASN A 93 5.83 -5.40 18.22
N VAL A 94 6.04 -4.57 17.20
CA VAL A 94 5.12 -4.53 16.05
C VAL A 94 5.39 -5.73 15.13
N PRO A 95 4.35 -6.31 14.50
CA PRO A 95 4.48 -7.52 13.70
C PRO A 95 5.35 -7.27 12.46
N THR A 96 6.03 -8.33 12.02
CA THR A 96 6.84 -8.26 10.80
C THR A 96 5.93 -8.21 9.57
N VAL A 97 6.17 -7.24 8.69
CA VAL A 97 5.43 -7.11 7.43
C VAL A 97 6.14 -7.97 6.39
N HIS A 98 5.62 -9.18 6.15
CA HIS A 98 6.21 -10.13 5.21
C HIS A 98 5.88 -9.82 3.73
N ALA A 99 4.94 -8.93 3.48
CA ALA A 99 4.51 -8.55 2.14
C ALA A 99 5.36 -7.40 1.58
N ASN A 100 5.60 -7.42 0.27
CA ASN A 100 6.31 -6.33 -0.40
C ASN A 100 5.35 -5.18 -0.76
N ILE A 101 4.85 -4.47 0.25
CA ILE A 101 3.82 -3.44 0.09
C ILE A 101 4.25 -2.33 -0.89
N VAL A 102 5.52 -1.90 -0.85
CA VAL A 102 6.05 -0.90 -1.78
C VAL A 102 5.95 -1.35 -3.25
N LEU A 103 6.20 -2.63 -3.54
CA LEU A 103 5.99 -3.16 -4.90
C LEU A 103 4.50 -3.24 -5.25
N SER A 104 3.63 -3.55 -4.27
CA SER A 104 2.18 -3.48 -4.44
C SER A 104 1.71 -2.05 -4.76
N VAL A 105 2.33 -1.02 -4.18
CA VAL A 105 2.08 0.39 -4.51
C VAL A 105 2.45 0.69 -5.96
N SER A 106 3.66 0.33 -6.40
CA SER A 106 4.06 0.48 -7.80
C SER A 106 3.06 -0.20 -8.75
N THR A 107 2.67 -1.43 -8.43
CA THR A 107 1.69 -2.18 -9.23
C THR A 107 0.33 -1.46 -9.27
N LEU A 108 -0.16 -0.96 -8.14
CA LEU A 108 -1.41 -0.22 -8.06
C LEU A 108 -1.37 1.04 -8.93
N LEU A 109 -0.34 1.88 -8.76
CA LEU A 109 -0.20 3.12 -9.52
C LEU A 109 -0.21 2.87 -11.03
N GLN A 110 0.54 1.86 -11.49
CA GLN A 110 0.56 1.45 -12.89
C GLN A 110 -0.83 1.02 -13.40
N GLN A 111 -1.64 0.36 -12.57
CA GLN A 111 -2.99 -0.04 -12.95
C GLN A 111 -3.98 1.12 -12.93
N LEU A 112 -3.83 2.08 -12.01
CA LEU A 112 -4.68 3.27 -11.96
C LEU A 112 -4.54 4.11 -13.23
N ASP A 113 -3.31 4.29 -13.72
CA ASP A 113 -3.05 5.00 -14.99
C ASP A 113 -3.72 4.31 -16.19
N LYS A 114 -3.85 2.98 -16.15
CA LYS A 114 -4.46 2.19 -17.24
C LYS A 114 -5.98 2.10 -17.17
N THR A 115 -6.55 2.00 -15.97
CA THR A 115 -7.95 1.57 -15.77
C THR A 115 -8.83 2.61 -15.07
N HIS A 116 -8.22 3.62 -14.46
CA HIS A 116 -8.89 4.63 -13.64
C HIS A 116 -8.53 6.06 -14.07
N LEU A 117 -8.01 6.25 -15.28
CA LEU A 117 -7.56 7.55 -15.79
C LEU A 117 -8.67 8.60 -15.81
N ASP A 118 -9.93 8.20 -16.02
CA ASP A 118 -11.07 9.11 -16.03
C ASP A 118 -11.83 9.15 -14.69
N LYS A 119 -11.39 8.36 -13.69
CA LYS A 119 -12.08 8.21 -12.39
C LYS A 119 -11.34 8.93 -11.27
N THR A 120 -11.38 10.25 -11.29
CA THR A 120 -10.59 11.13 -10.40
C THR A 120 -10.81 10.84 -8.92
N GLN A 121 -12.07 10.71 -8.48
CA GLN A 121 -12.38 10.40 -7.09
C GLN A 121 -11.78 9.06 -6.62
N GLN A 122 -11.81 8.02 -7.46
CA GLN A 122 -11.21 6.73 -7.10
C GLN A 122 -9.68 6.82 -7.01
N ARG A 123 -9.04 7.60 -7.89
CA ARG A 123 -7.60 7.86 -7.79
C ARG A 123 -7.24 8.56 -6.47
N ILE A 124 -7.99 9.59 -6.09
CA ILE A 124 -7.82 10.31 -4.81
C ILE A 124 -7.89 9.34 -3.64
N GLU A 125 -8.91 8.48 -3.59
CA GLU A 125 -9.10 7.50 -2.52
C GLU A 125 -7.91 6.53 -2.42
N PHE A 126 -7.43 6.00 -3.55
CA PHE A 126 -6.26 5.12 -3.56
C PHE A 126 -4.98 5.84 -3.16
N TYR A 127 -4.71 7.04 -3.69
CA TYR A 127 -3.51 7.80 -3.32
C TYR A 127 -3.51 8.13 -1.83
N THR A 128 -4.66 8.52 -1.28
CA THR A 128 -4.81 8.81 0.15
C THR A 128 -4.54 7.57 1.00
N ALA A 129 -5.12 6.42 0.64
CA ALA A 129 -4.94 5.17 1.38
C ALA A 129 -3.49 4.64 1.30
N VAL A 130 -2.87 4.73 0.13
CA VAL A 130 -1.46 4.36 -0.08
C VAL A 130 -0.54 5.27 0.73
N HIS A 131 -0.76 6.58 0.68
CA HIS A 131 0.02 7.55 1.45
C HIS A 131 -0.02 7.21 2.94
N ALA A 132 -1.22 7.07 3.52
CA ALA A 132 -1.39 6.76 4.94
C ALA A 132 -0.71 5.44 5.33
N CYS A 133 -0.83 4.41 4.49
CA CYS A 133 -0.18 3.12 4.70
C CYS A 133 1.36 3.26 4.70
N LEU A 134 1.93 3.97 3.72
CA LEU A 134 3.38 4.16 3.61
C LEU A 134 3.96 5.01 4.74
N GLU A 135 3.24 6.05 5.20
CA GLU A 135 3.68 6.84 6.35
C GLU A 135 3.90 5.99 7.60
N ILE A 136 2.97 5.06 7.88
CA ILE A 136 3.09 4.17 9.03
C ILE A 136 4.22 3.15 8.81
N LEU A 137 4.28 2.53 7.63
CA LEU A 137 5.29 1.52 7.31
C LEU A 137 6.72 2.07 7.34
N PHE A 138 6.92 3.35 7.00
CA PHE A 138 8.22 3.99 7.02
C PHE A 138 8.51 4.78 8.30
N SER A 139 7.60 4.75 9.28
CA SER A 139 7.85 5.32 10.60
C SER A 139 8.94 4.56 11.35
N GLU A 140 9.55 5.22 12.34
CA GLU A 140 10.54 4.60 13.23
C GLU A 140 9.98 3.36 13.95
N THR A 141 8.68 3.37 14.26
CA THR A 141 7.99 2.24 14.89
C THR A 141 8.11 0.96 14.08
N PHE A 142 8.06 1.04 12.75
CA PHE A 142 8.14 -0.10 11.85
C PHE A 142 9.52 -0.32 11.22
N ALA A 143 10.54 0.49 11.56
CA ALA A 143 11.86 0.44 10.91
C ALA A 143 12.57 -0.93 11.00
N LEU A 144 12.29 -1.71 12.05
CA LEU A 144 12.83 -3.07 12.21
C LEU A 144 11.93 -4.13 11.57
N SER A 145 10.62 -3.91 11.57
CA SER A 145 9.60 -4.89 11.16
C SER A 145 9.22 -4.79 9.67
N TYR A 146 9.55 -3.68 9.01
CA TYR A 146 9.39 -3.52 7.57
C TYR A 146 10.65 -2.92 6.93
N ARG A 147 11.32 -3.73 6.11
CA ARG A 147 12.56 -3.37 5.43
C ARG A 147 12.44 -3.72 3.94
N PRO A 148 11.83 -2.85 3.12
CA PRO A 148 11.75 -3.09 1.68
C PRO A 148 13.17 -3.06 1.09
N ALA A 149 13.43 -3.97 0.15
CA ALA A 149 14.66 -3.93 -0.63
C ALA A 149 14.76 -2.63 -1.46
N PHE A 150 15.97 -2.16 -1.69
CA PHE A 150 16.23 -0.90 -2.38
C PHE A 150 15.67 -0.88 -3.80
N GLU A 151 15.72 -2.01 -4.50
CA GLU A 151 15.17 -2.19 -5.82
C GLU A 151 13.66 -1.91 -5.83
N HIS A 152 12.93 -2.39 -4.83
CA HIS A 152 11.48 -2.16 -4.73
C HIS A 152 11.15 -0.69 -4.46
N VAL A 153 11.90 -0.03 -3.57
CA VAL A 153 11.73 1.40 -3.29
C VAL A 153 12.02 2.22 -4.54
N SER A 154 13.09 1.90 -5.27
CA SER A 154 13.40 2.56 -6.54
C SER A 154 12.30 2.38 -7.57
N THR A 155 11.80 1.16 -7.77
CA THR A 155 10.72 0.90 -8.74
C THR A 155 9.44 1.66 -8.36
N ALA A 156 9.15 1.81 -7.07
CA ALA A 156 8.02 2.63 -6.62
C ALA A 156 8.26 4.14 -6.85
N VAL A 157 9.50 4.62 -6.68
CA VAL A 157 9.88 6.01 -7.03
C VAL A 157 9.73 6.27 -8.53
N ASP A 158 10.26 5.38 -9.38
CA ASP A 158 10.14 5.54 -10.83
C ASP A 158 8.66 5.57 -11.26
N GLN A 159 7.86 4.67 -10.67
CA GLN A 159 6.43 4.60 -10.97
C GLN A 159 5.64 5.80 -10.44
N VAL A 160 5.91 6.29 -9.23
CA VAL A 160 5.18 7.46 -8.70
C VAL A 160 5.49 8.71 -9.52
N LEU A 161 6.73 8.87 -9.99
CA LEU A 161 7.11 9.97 -10.88
C LEU A 161 6.40 9.87 -12.23
N ALA A 162 6.34 8.67 -12.83
CA ALA A 162 5.59 8.45 -14.09
C ALA A 162 4.10 8.76 -13.94
N THR A 163 3.48 8.33 -12.83
CA THR A 163 2.08 8.62 -12.53
C THR A 163 1.86 10.11 -12.24
N MET A 164 2.83 10.81 -11.61
CA MET A 164 2.77 12.26 -11.41
C MET A 164 2.79 13.02 -12.74
N THR A 165 3.65 12.64 -13.68
CA THR A 165 3.66 13.24 -15.03
C THR A 165 2.29 13.10 -15.71
N THR A 166 1.71 11.90 -15.65
CA THR A 166 0.36 11.65 -16.19
C THR A 166 -0.70 12.51 -15.50
N GLN A 167 -0.63 12.65 -14.18
CA GLN A 167 -1.57 13.46 -13.40
C GLN A 167 -1.42 14.97 -13.68
N ILE A 168 -0.21 15.46 -13.93
CA ILE A 168 0.03 16.85 -14.36
C ILE A 168 -0.62 17.11 -15.71
N ASP A 169 -0.50 16.17 -16.66
CA ASP A 169 -1.18 16.29 -17.96
C ASP A 169 -2.71 16.34 -17.82
N GLN A 170 -3.28 15.59 -16.86
CA GLN A 170 -4.72 15.66 -16.57
C GLN A 170 -5.13 17.02 -16.01
N CYS A 171 -4.34 17.57 -15.08
CA CYS A 171 -4.58 18.91 -14.53
C CYS A 171 -4.52 19.99 -15.62
N ASN A 172 -3.59 19.87 -16.56
CA ASN A 172 -3.44 20.82 -17.68
C ASN A 172 -4.57 20.70 -18.71
N LYS A 173 -5.13 19.50 -18.93
CA LYS A 173 -6.26 19.28 -19.86
C LYS A 173 -7.59 19.78 -19.30
N LYS A 174 -7.79 19.67 -17.99
CA LYS A 174 -9.01 20.09 -17.29
C LYS A 174 -8.71 21.36 -16.47
N GLU A 175 -8.46 22.46 -17.18
CA GLU A 175 -8.15 23.75 -16.53
C GLU A 175 -9.13 24.04 -15.39
N SER A 176 -8.58 24.22 -14.18
CA SER A 176 -9.33 24.54 -12.94
C SER A 176 -10.20 23.43 -12.33
N ASP A 177 -9.89 22.15 -12.55
CA ASP A 177 -10.52 21.04 -11.80
C ASP A 177 -9.87 20.85 -10.42
N ALA A 178 -10.61 21.23 -9.37
CA ALA A 178 -10.18 21.08 -7.97
C ALA A 178 -9.93 19.62 -7.58
N GLU A 179 -10.62 18.66 -8.20
CA GLU A 179 -10.42 17.23 -7.92
C GLU A 179 -9.11 16.73 -8.50
N GLU A 180 -8.74 17.13 -9.73
CA GLU A 180 -7.44 16.76 -10.31
C GLU A 180 -6.27 17.38 -9.54
N SER A 181 -6.45 18.60 -9.02
CA SER A 181 -5.48 19.24 -8.12
C SER A 181 -5.34 18.47 -6.80
N ASN A 182 -6.45 18.00 -6.22
CA ASN A 182 -6.41 17.17 -5.02
C ASN A 182 -5.75 15.80 -5.29
N ALA A 183 -6.05 15.16 -6.42
CA ALA A 183 -5.41 13.92 -6.83
C ALA A 183 -3.88 14.10 -6.95
N LEU A 184 -3.43 15.19 -7.59
CA LEU A 184 -2.02 15.54 -7.68
C LEU A 184 -1.40 15.78 -6.29
N HIS A 185 -2.11 16.46 -5.39
CA HIS A 185 -1.64 16.70 -4.03
C HIS A 185 -1.42 15.40 -3.25
N GLN A 186 -2.39 14.48 -3.25
CA GLN A 186 -2.25 13.18 -2.57
C GLN A 186 -1.13 12.34 -3.15
N LEU A 187 -0.95 12.39 -4.47
CA LEU A 187 0.15 11.70 -5.15
C LEU A 187 1.52 12.32 -4.80
N ALA A 188 1.60 13.64 -4.68
CA ALA A 188 2.81 14.34 -4.26
C ALA A 188 3.22 13.97 -2.81
N LEU A 189 2.24 13.85 -1.90
CA LEU A 189 2.49 13.35 -0.54
C LEU A 189 3.05 11.92 -0.56
N THR A 190 2.45 11.04 -1.37
CA THR A 190 2.94 9.68 -1.60
C THR A 190 4.39 9.67 -2.11
N ALA A 191 4.69 10.52 -3.10
CA ALA A 191 6.04 10.65 -3.66
C ALA A 191 7.05 11.14 -2.61
N GLN A 192 6.68 12.11 -1.77
CA GLN A 192 7.54 12.64 -0.72
C GLN A 192 7.98 11.52 0.25
N VAL A 193 7.04 10.67 0.68
CA VAL A 193 7.30 9.55 1.59
C VAL A 193 8.23 8.51 0.94
N LEU A 194 8.00 8.17 -0.33
CA LEU A 194 8.84 7.25 -1.09
C LEU A 194 10.25 7.80 -1.31
N LEU A 195 10.37 9.06 -1.72
CA LEU A 195 11.66 9.72 -1.96
C LEU A 195 12.48 9.84 -0.68
N LYS A 196 11.85 10.18 0.45
CA LYS A 196 12.52 10.18 1.76
C LYS A 196 13.07 8.80 2.11
N LYS A 197 12.31 7.74 1.87
CA LYS A 197 12.78 6.37 2.10
C LYS A 197 13.93 6.00 1.16
N TYR A 198 13.80 6.34 -0.13
CA TYR A 198 14.83 6.11 -1.13
C TYR A 198 16.15 6.79 -0.77
N ASP A 199 16.10 8.07 -0.40
CA ASP A 199 17.25 8.86 0.04
C ASP A 199 17.91 8.23 1.28
N SER A 200 17.11 7.83 2.28
CA SER A 200 17.65 7.16 3.48
C SER A 200 18.40 5.86 3.14
N GLN A 201 17.96 5.11 2.14
CA GLN A 201 18.63 3.88 1.70
C GLN A 201 19.86 4.16 0.85
N LEU A 202 19.85 5.22 0.03
CA LEU A 202 21.02 5.69 -0.71
C LEU A 202 22.13 6.13 0.23
N VAL A 203 21.83 6.94 1.24
CA VAL A 203 22.81 7.42 2.21
C VAL A 203 23.50 6.25 2.93
N LEU A 204 22.74 5.20 3.24
CA LEU A 204 23.25 3.99 3.89
C LEU A 204 23.94 2.99 2.94
N ALA A 205 23.81 3.16 1.62
CA ALA A 205 24.46 2.28 0.65
C ALA A 205 25.97 2.55 0.61
N ALA A 206 26.78 1.53 0.89
CA ALA A 206 28.25 1.62 0.94
C ALA A 206 28.91 2.09 -0.39
N ASN A 207 28.16 2.12 -1.50
CA ASN A 207 28.62 2.51 -2.84
C ASN A 207 27.68 3.54 -3.51
N GLN A 208 27.46 4.69 -2.87
CA GLN A 208 26.59 5.79 -3.35
C GLN A 208 26.83 6.17 -4.82
N LYS A 209 28.08 6.17 -5.29
CA LYS A 209 28.47 6.55 -6.66
C LYS A 209 27.99 5.58 -7.75
N LYS A 210 27.83 4.30 -7.44
CA LYS A 210 27.44 3.29 -8.43
C LYS A 210 25.92 3.31 -8.67
N VAL A 211 25.16 3.48 -7.60
CA VAL A 211 23.69 3.49 -7.61
C VAL A 211 23.12 4.76 -8.26
N THR A 212 23.74 5.92 -8.02
CA THR A 212 23.35 7.19 -8.64
C THR A 212 23.68 7.21 -10.14
N SER A 213 24.83 6.67 -10.55
CA SER A 213 25.28 6.69 -11.94
C SER A 213 24.50 5.74 -12.87
N GLU A 214 24.05 4.58 -12.38
CA GLU A 214 23.33 3.62 -13.24
C GLU A 214 21.86 4.02 -13.46
N LYS A 215 21.20 4.61 -12.46
CA LYS A 215 19.76 4.95 -12.54
C LYS A 215 19.48 6.32 -13.13
N ILE A 216 20.26 7.35 -12.80
CA ILE A 216 20.05 8.68 -13.38
C ILE A 216 20.29 8.65 -14.89
N VAL A 217 21.33 7.92 -15.35
CA VAL A 217 21.63 7.78 -16.78
C VAL A 217 20.52 6.98 -17.49
N ALA A 218 20.07 5.86 -16.92
CA ALA A 218 19.02 5.04 -17.54
C ALA A 218 17.65 5.77 -17.64
N THR A 219 17.26 6.53 -16.61
CA THR A 219 15.99 7.26 -16.61
C THR A 219 16.02 8.46 -17.56
N PHE A 220 17.14 9.18 -17.66
CA PHE A 220 17.29 10.29 -18.61
C PHE A 220 17.40 9.82 -20.06
N ASP A 221 18.13 8.73 -20.32
CA ASP A 221 18.28 8.20 -21.68
C ASP A 221 16.95 7.63 -22.22
N SER A 222 16.10 7.06 -21.37
CA SER A 222 14.78 6.55 -21.79
C SER A 222 13.74 7.62 -22.13
N GLN A 223 13.98 8.88 -21.75
CA GLN A 223 13.09 10.01 -22.04
C GLN A 223 13.56 10.87 -23.23
N LEU A 224 14.71 10.55 -23.83
CA LEU A 224 15.31 11.27 -24.96
C LEU A 224 15.23 10.50 -26.30
N THR A 225 14.53 9.37 -26.33
CA THR A 225 14.19 8.59 -27.54
C THR A 225 12.69 8.47 -27.70
#